data_AF-A0AA38W465-F1
#
_entry.id   AF-A0AA38W465-F1
#
_cell.length_a   1.000
_cell.length_b   1.000
_cell.length_c   1.000
_cell.angle_alpha   90.00
_cell.angle_beta   90.00
_cell.angle_gamma   90.00
#
_symmetry.space_group_name_H-M   'P 1'
#
loop_
_entity.id
_entity.type
_entity.pdbx_description
1 polymer ?
#
loop_
_entity_poly.entity_id
_entity_poly.type
_entity_poly.pdbx_seq_one_letter_code
_entity_poly.pdbx_strand_id
1 'polypeptide(L)'
;MLTPYFSWKYSHRRHHSNVGSLEHDESFVPKKKSSLNSVARLLNNPPGRLFRLTILCTIGWLLYICFNVSGRKYEKFANHFYPKSPIYNDRERFQILLTDIGLLVTSYGLYKLALAQGFAWLVTIYFAPLVIVYGLLVVITWLHHTHRSLPHYDSTEWNWLRGALATMDRDYGALNTVLHHVTDTHVAHHLFVTIPHYHTLEATKAIKPFLGDYYQFDDTPIIKAMWREATECFFVEADEGEDKSKGVYWFNNKM
;
A
#
# COMPACT_ATOMS: atom_id res chain seq x y z
N MET A 1 -13.27 -6.81 -10.00
CA MET A 1 -12.44 -7.00 -8.80
C MET A 1 -13.37 -7.23 -7.61
N LEU A 2 -13.16 -8.25 -6.78
CA LEU A 2 -13.99 -8.52 -5.59
C LEU A 2 -13.51 -7.67 -4.40
N THR A 3 -13.59 -6.35 -4.55
CA THR A 3 -13.09 -5.37 -3.58
C THR A 3 -14.25 -4.65 -2.91
N PRO A 4 -14.21 -4.43 -1.58
CA PRO A 4 -15.20 -3.60 -0.91
C PRO A 4 -14.98 -2.13 -1.33
N TYR A 5 -15.68 -1.70 -2.39
CA TYR A 5 -15.42 -0.45 -3.12
C TYR A 5 -15.41 0.77 -2.19
N PHE A 6 -16.47 0.98 -1.41
CA PHE A 6 -16.56 2.14 -0.52
C PHE A 6 -15.55 2.06 0.62
N SER A 7 -15.36 0.88 1.19
CA SER A 7 -14.38 0.65 2.25
C SER A 7 -12.97 1.00 1.81
N TRP A 8 -12.56 0.52 0.63
CA TRP A 8 -11.24 0.83 0.09
C TRP A 8 -11.15 2.28 -0.38
N LYS A 9 -12.18 2.83 -1.02
CA LYS A 9 -12.24 4.27 -1.37
C LYS A 9 -11.93 5.17 -0.18
N TYR A 10 -12.52 4.87 0.98
CA TYR A 10 -12.35 5.68 2.19
C TYR A 10 -11.02 5.47 2.90
N SER A 11 -10.52 4.23 2.99
CA SER A 11 -9.20 3.97 3.57
C SER A 11 -8.08 4.48 2.66
N HIS A 12 -8.20 4.32 1.34
CA HIS A 12 -7.24 4.82 0.35
C HIS A 12 -7.19 6.35 0.33
N ARG A 13 -8.35 7.03 0.42
CA ARG A 13 -8.37 8.49 0.59
C ARG A 13 -7.60 8.93 1.83
N ARG A 14 -7.78 8.24 2.95
CA ARG A 14 -7.07 8.54 4.21
C ARG A 14 -5.57 8.29 4.09
N HIS A 15 -5.15 7.23 3.40
CA HIS A 15 -3.75 7.01 3.04
C HIS A 15 -3.20 8.23 2.29
N HIS A 16 -3.83 8.68 1.21
CA HIS A 16 -3.38 9.89 0.50
C HIS A 16 -3.37 11.18 1.34
N SER A 17 -4.28 11.30 2.31
CA SER A 17 -4.29 12.44 3.22
C SER A 17 -3.22 12.38 4.31
N ASN A 18 -2.67 11.20 4.61
CA ASN A 18 -1.78 10.97 5.76
C ASN A 18 -0.50 10.21 5.40
N VAL A 19 -0.20 10.03 4.11
CA VAL A 19 0.88 9.16 3.64
C VAL A 19 2.20 9.55 4.31
N GLY A 20 2.99 8.54 4.69
CA GLY A 20 4.26 8.74 5.38
C GLY A 20 4.14 9.14 6.86
N SER A 21 2.94 9.34 7.40
CA SER A 21 2.72 9.51 8.85
C SER A 21 2.79 8.17 9.57
N LEU A 22 3.60 8.08 10.62
CA LEU A 22 3.68 6.88 11.46
C LEU A 22 2.42 6.65 12.32
N GLU A 23 1.68 7.70 12.62
CA GLU A 23 0.48 7.65 13.46
C GLU A 23 -0.82 7.54 12.66
N HIS A 24 -0.86 8.10 11.45
CA HIS A 24 -2.12 8.34 10.74
C HIS A 24 -2.25 7.71 9.36
N ASP A 25 -1.18 7.20 8.77
CA ASP A 25 -1.26 6.51 7.48
C ASP A 25 -2.06 5.19 7.58
N GLU A 26 -2.78 4.82 6.52
CA GLU A 26 -3.65 3.65 6.46
C GLU A 26 -3.08 2.48 5.67
N SER A 27 -1.89 2.62 5.07
CA SER A 27 -1.29 1.59 4.22
C SER A 27 0.23 1.56 4.33
N PHE A 28 0.79 0.36 4.47
CA PHE A 28 2.22 0.08 4.59
C PHE A 28 2.96 0.90 5.66
N VAL A 29 2.31 1.16 6.79
CA VAL A 29 2.94 1.85 7.93
C VAL A 29 4.09 1.00 8.48
N PRO A 30 5.35 1.49 8.44
CA PRO A 30 6.46 0.71 8.92
C PRO A 30 6.47 0.63 10.44
N LYS A 31 7.06 -0.45 10.95
CA LYS A 31 7.23 -0.66 12.38
C LYS A 31 8.50 0.00 12.87
N LYS A 32 8.45 0.67 14.02
CA LYS A 32 9.66 1.10 14.75
C LYS A 32 10.44 -0.12 15.23
N LYS A 33 11.77 -0.07 15.28
CA LYS A 33 12.62 -1.18 15.75
C LYS A 33 12.20 -1.73 17.12
N SER A 34 11.86 -0.85 18.05
CA SER A 34 11.39 -1.18 19.40
C SER A 34 10.08 -1.98 19.44
N SER A 35 9.27 -1.90 18.37
CA SER A 35 7.97 -2.59 18.27
C SER A 35 8.04 -3.97 17.61
N LEU A 36 9.24 -4.42 17.23
CA LEU A 36 9.45 -5.71 16.58
C LEU A 36 9.40 -6.88 17.57
N ASN A 37 8.45 -7.79 17.36
CA ASN A 37 8.33 -9.03 18.11
C ASN A 37 9.35 -10.09 17.66
N SER A 38 9.48 -11.16 18.46
CA SER A 38 10.44 -12.25 18.19
C SER A 38 10.18 -12.96 16.87
N VAL A 39 8.91 -13.13 16.47
CA VAL A 39 8.53 -13.75 15.19
C VAL A 39 9.04 -12.93 14.01
N ALA A 40 8.87 -11.60 14.04
CA ALA A 40 9.40 -10.73 13.00
C ALA A 40 10.92 -10.89 12.90
N ARG A 41 11.63 -10.82 14.03
CA ARG A 41 13.09 -10.98 14.07
C ARG A 41 13.53 -12.34 13.51
N LEU A 42 12.82 -13.42 13.86
CA LEU A 42 13.08 -14.77 13.34
C LEU A 42 12.89 -14.85 11.81
N LEU A 43 11.94 -14.10 11.26
CA LEU A 43 11.69 -14.04 9.82
C LEU A 43 12.63 -13.08 9.07
N ASN A 44 13.59 -12.42 9.74
CA ASN A 44 14.57 -11.53 9.10
C ASN A 44 15.77 -12.30 8.51
N ASN A 45 15.50 -13.31 7.68
CA ASN A 45 16.49 -14.08 6.93
C ASN A 45 15.96 -14.41 5.52
N PRO A 46 16.78 -14.93 4.58
CA PRO A 46 16.32 -15.13 3.20
C PRO A 46 15.06 -16.01 3.07
N PRO A 47 14.93 -17.18 3.75
CA PRO A 47 13.67 -17.94 3.73
C PRO A 47 12.47 -17.18 4.29
N GLY A 48 12.63 -16.46 5.41
CA GLY A 48 11.58 -15.64 6.00
C GLY A 48 11.17 -14.45 5.13
N ARG A 49 12.10 -13.87 4.37
CA ARG A 49 11.82 -12.83 3.37
C ARG A 49 11.02 -13.39 2.21
N LEU A 50 11.42 -14.53 1.65
CA LEU A 50 10.67 -15.20 0.61
C LEU A 50 9.25 -15.52 1.08
N PHE A 51 9.09 -16.06 2.29
CA PHE A 51 7.79 -16.34 2.88
C PHE A 51 6.91 -15.09 2.97
N ARG A 52 7.44 -13.98 3.49
CA ARG A 52 6.70 -12.70 3.59
C ARG A 52 6.34 -12.13 2.22
N LEU A 53 7.24 -12.20 1.24
CA LEU A 53 6.99 -11.76 -0.13
C LEU A 53 5.91 -12.63 -0.81
N THR A 54 5.92 -13.94 -0.59
CA THR A 54 4.87 -14.84 -1.08
C THR A 54 3.52 -14.47 -0.49
N ILE A 55 3.43 -14.22 0.82
CA ILE A 55 2.20 -13.75 1.47
C ILE A 55 1.74 -12.43 0.86
N LEU A 56 2.66 -11.46 0.75
CA LEU A 56 2.40 -10.14 0.18
C LEU A 56 1.76 -10.26 -1.21
N CYS A 57 2.36 -11.05 -2.10
CA CYS A 57 1.91 -11.17 -3.50
C CYS A 57 0.65 -12.01 -3.71
N THR A 58 0.27 -12.85 -2.74
CA THR A 58 -0.85 -13.80 -2.90
C THR A 58 -2.08 -13.40 -2.10
N ILE A 59 -1.92 -13.25 -0.79
CA ILE A 59 -3.03 -13.01 0.15
C ILE A 59 -2.88 -11.69 0.92
N GLY A 60 -1.83 -10.90 0.67
CA GLY A 60 -1.54 -9.65 1.37
C GLY A 60 -2.71 -8.66 1.31
N TRP A 61 -3.36 -8.53 0.16
CA TRP A 61 -4.56 -7.73 -0.02
C TRP A 61 -5.70 -8.19 0.90
N LEU A 62 -5.97 -9.50 0.95
CA LEU A 62 -7.01 -10.06 1.81
C LEU A 62 -6.70 -9.84 3.28
N LEU A 63 -5.43 -10.02 3.69
CA LEU A 63 -5.01 -9.76 5.06
C LEU A 63 -5.18 -8.29 5.44
N TYR A 64 -4.90 -7.36 4.52
CA TYR A 64 -5.14 -5.93 4.74
C TYR A 64 -6.63 -5.64 4.93
N ILE A 65 -7.48 -6.09 4.03
CA ILE A 65 -8.92 -5.80 4.07
C ILE A 65 -9.60 -6.49 5.27
N CYS A 66 -9.20 -7.73 5.61
CA CYS A 66 -9.80 -8.48 6.72
C CYS A 66 -9.26 -8.08 8.10
N PHE A 67 -7.98 -7.70 8.21
CA PHE A 67 -7.30 -7.58 9.51
C PHE A 67 -6.41 -6.32 9.64
N ASN A 68 -6.43 -5.43 8.65
CA ASN A 68 -5.65 -4.19 8.62
C ASN A 68 -4.14 -4.39 8.88
N VAL A 69 -3.56 -5.49 8.38
CA VAL A 69 -2.18 -5.91 8.76
C VAL A 69 -1.07 -4.92 8.39
N SER A 70 -1.29 -4.07 7.38
CA SER A 70 -0.33 -3.08 6.88
C SER A 70 -0.71 -1.63 7.22
N GLY A 71 -1.90 -1.37 7.77
CA GLY A 71 -2.31 -0.02 8.16
C GLY A 71 -1.82 0.36 9.56
N ARG A 72 -2.14 1.58 9.99
CA ARG A 72 -1.92 2.00 11.39
C ARG A 72 -2.65 1.10 12.38
N LYS A 73 -2.16 1.12 13.62
CA LYS A 73 -2.85 0.47 14.73
C LYS A 73 -4.02 1.33 15.20
N TYR A 74 -5.12 0.66 15.48
CA TYR A 74 -6.30 1.25 16.11
C TYR A 74 -6.49 0.63 17.49
N GLU A 75 -7.10 1.37 18.41
CA GLU A 75 -7.47 0.85 19.74
C GLU A 75 -8.48 -0.31 19.65
N LYS A 76 -9.31 -0.30 18.61
CA LYS A 76 -10.29 -1.34 18.29
C LYS A 76 -9.86 -2.11 17.05
N PHE A 77 -10.38 -3.32 16.90
CA PHE A 77 -10.14 -4.14 15.72
C PHE A 77 -10.58 -3.40 14.45
N ALA A 78 -9.62 -3.20 13.53
CA ALA A 78 -9.83 -2.54 12.24
C ALA A 78 -10.05 -3.60 11.15
N ASN A 79 -11.08 -3.38 10.34
CA ASN A 79 -11.59 -4.33 9.36
C ASN A 79 -12.46 -3.57 8.35
N HIS A 80 -12.22 -3.77 7.07
CA HIS A 80 -12.86 -3.01 6.00
C HIS A 80 -14.29 -3.44 5.70
N PHE A 81 -14.76 -4.57 6.24
CA PHE A 81 -16.14 -5.06 6.12
C PHE A 81 -17.00 -4.74 7.34
N TYR A 82 -16.46 -4.01 8.32
CA TYR A 82 -17.23 -3.63 9.51
C TYR A 82 -17.64 -2.16 9.40
N PRO A 83 -18.93 -1.83 9.21
CA PRO A 83 -19.38 -0.45 9.08
C PRO A 83 -19.00 0.46 10.26
N LYS A 84 -18.86 -0.09 11.47
CA LYS A 84 -18.42 0.67 12.66
C LYS A 84 -16.93 0.48 12.96
N SER A 85 -16.15 0.01 11.98
CA SER A 85 -14.69 -0.04 12.08
C SER A 85 -14.14 1.33 12.44
N PRO A 86 -13.08 1.42 13.28
CA PRO A 86 -12.48 2.70 13.63
C PRO A 86 -11.84 3.42 12.44
N ILE A 87 -11.71 2.76 11.28
CA ILE A 87 -11.31 3.37 10.00
C ILE A 87 -12.33 4.44 9.58
N TYR A 88 -13.63 4.22 9.80
CA TYR A 88 -14.71 5.01 9.19
C TYR A 88 -15.38 5.97 10.16
N ASN A 89 -15.77 7.14 9.65
CA ASN A 89 -16.62 8.08 10.38
C ASN A 89 -18.10 7.73 10.20
N ASP A 90 -18.98 8.34 10.99
CA ASP A 90 -20.41 8.03 11.00
C ASP A 90 -21.09 8.22 9.63
N ARG A 91 -20.63 9.18 8.82
CA ARG A 91 -21.21 9.50 7.50
C ARG A 91 -20.90 8.44 6.45
N GLU A 92 -19.82 7.69 6.62
CA GLU A 92 -19.36 6.68 5.66
C GLU A 92 -20.00 5.31 5.89
N ARG A 93 -20.49 5.03 7.11
CA ARG A 93 -20.90 3.68 7.55
C ARG A 93 -21.97 3.05 6.65
N PHE A 94 -22.93 3.86 6.20
CA PHE A 94 -23.99 3.36 5.31
C PHE A 94 -23.42 2.83 3.99
N GLN A 95 -22.40 3.50 3.43
CA GLN A 95 -21.75 3.06 2.21
C GLN A 95 -20.89 1.83 2.41
N ILE A 96 -20.32 1.65 3.61
CA ILE A 96 -19.65 0.39 3.98
C ILE A 96 -20.65 -0.76 3.93
N LEU A 97 -21.82 -0.59 4.57
CA LEU A 97 -22.88 -1.58 4.51
C LEU A 97 -23.33 -1.89 3.07
N LEU A 98 -23.48 -0.87 2.22
CA LEU A 98 -23.82 -1.07 0.81
C LEU A 98 -22.78 -1.90 0.06
N THR A 99 -21.48 -1.67 0.31
CA THR A 99 -20.46 -2.48 -0.34
C THR A 99 -20.46 -3.92 0.17
N ASP A 100 -20.74 -4.15 1.45
CA ASP A 100 -20.81 -5.49 2.03
C ASP A 100 -21.98 -6.28 1.43
N ILE A 101 -23.16 -5.65 1.30
CA ILE A 101 -24.32 -6.24 0.61
C ILE A 101 -23.96 -6.55 -0.85
N GLY A 102 -23.32 -5.62 -1.56
CA GLY A 102 -22.89 -5.82 -2.94
C GLY A 102 -21.94 -7.00 -3.11
N LEU A 103 -21.02 -7.19 -2.15
CA LEU A 103 -20.11 -8.33 -2.12
C LEU A 103 -20.84 -9.64 -1.85
N LEU A 104 -21.83 -9.67 -0.96
CA LEU A 104 -22.65 -10.86 -0.71
C LEU A 104 -23.46 -11.26 -1.96
N VAL A 105 -24.09 -10.29 -2.62
CA VAL A 105 -24.84 -10.51 -3.87
C VAL A 105 -23.91 -11.04 -4.97
N THR A 106 -22.74 -10.40 -5.14
CA THR A 106 -21.75 -10.85 -6.13
C THR A 106 -21.25 -12.26 -5.82
N SER A 107 -20.94 -12.55 -4.55
CA SER A 107 -20.47 -13.87 -4.11
C SER A 107 -21.54 -14.95 -4.34
N TYR A 108 -22.82 -14.63 -4.13
CA TYR A 108 -23.92 -15.53 -4.47
C TYR A 108 -23.99 -15.80 -5.98
N GLY A 109 -23.82 -14.77 -6.81
CA GLY A 109 -23.73 -14.92 -8.27
C GLY A 109 -22.57 -15.84 -8.69
N LEU A 110 -21.38 -15.64 -8.10
CA LEU A 110 -20.22 -16.51 -8.34
C LEU A 110 -20.47 -17.95 -7.87
N TYR A 111 -21.14 -18.14 -6.74
CA TYR A 111 -21.56 -19.47 -6.27
C TYR A 111 -22.48 -20.17 -7.29
N LYS A 112 -23.49 -19.47 -7.81
CA LYS A 112 -24.38 -20.02 -8.85
C LYS A 112 -23.61 -20.35 -10.14
N LEU A 113 -22.63 -19.52 -10.51
CA LEU A 113 -21.77 -19.77 -11.66
C LEU A 113 -20.86 -20.99 -11.44
N ALA A 114 -20.33 -21.18 -10.22
CA ALA A 114 -19.56 -22.36 -9.85
C ALA A 114 -20.39 -23.65 -9.98
N LEU A 115 -21.67 -23.61 -9.60
CA LEU A 115 -22.58 -24.76 -9.76
C LEU A 115 -22.86 -25.07 -11.24
N ALA A 116 -22.90 -24.06 -12.10
CA ALA A 116 -23.21 -24.23 -13.52
C ALA A 116 -22.00 -24.65 -14.37
N GLN A 117 -20.82 -24.06 -14.13
CA GLN A 117 -19.61 -24.24 -14.95
C GLN A 117 -18.53 -25.10 -14.27
N GLY A 118 -18.71 -25.39 -12.98
CA GLY A 118 -17.73 -26.10 -12.16
C GLY A 118 -16.80 -25.16 -11.38
N PHE A 119 -16.38 -25.62 -10.20
CA PHE A 119 -15.50 -24.85 -9.32
C PHE A 119 -14.12 -24.58 -9.94
N ALA A 120 -13.53 -25.57 -10.62
CA ALA A 120 -12.23 -25.42 -11.28
C ALA A 120 -12.26 -24.31 -12.34
N TRP A 121 -13.33 -24.26 -13.14
CA TRP A 121 -13.54 -23.21 -14.13
C TRP A 121 -13.58 -21.82 -13.48
N LEU A 122 -14.33 -21.67 -12.38
CA LEU A 122 -14.42 -20.39 -11.67
C LEU A 122 -13.06 -19.96 -11.10
N VAL A 123 -12.29 -20.91 -10.55
CA VAL A 123 -10.95 -20.61 -10.04
C VAL A 123 -10.04 -20.12 -11.16
N THR A 124 -10.00 -20.83 -12.29
CA THR A 124 -9.11 -20.48 -13.39
C THR A 124 -9.48 -19.16 -14.08
N ILE A 125 -10.77 -18.92 -14.30
CA ILE A 125 -11.24 -17.75 -15.08
C ILE A 125 -11.41 -16.50 -14.23
N TYR A 126 -11.75 -16.64 -12.94
CA TYR A 126 -12.03 -15.50 -12.08
C TYR A 126 -11.00 -15.32 -10.97
N PHE A 127 -10.81 -16.31 -10.10
CA PHE A 127 -9.99 -16.13 -8.91
C PHE A 127 -8.49 -16.06 -9.19
N ALA A 128 -7.96 -16.83 -10.14
CA ALA A 128 -6.54 -16.78 -10.49
C ALA A 128 -6.13 -15.41 -11.07
N PRO A 129 -6.84 -14.83 -12.06
CA PRO A 129 -6.59 -13.45 -12.48
C PRO A 129 -6.77 -12.43 -11.35
N LEU A 130 -7.73 -12.65 -10.46
CA LEU A 130 -7.98 -11.76 -9.33
C LEU A 130 -6.80 -11.72 -8.35
N VAL A 131 -6.19 -12.87 -8.04
CA VAL A 131 -4.98 -12.95 -7.20
C VAL A 131 -3.83 -12.20 -7.86
N ILE A 132 -3.67 -12.30 -9.18
CA ILE A 132 -2.64 -11.54 -9.91
C ILE A 132 -2.86 -10.03 -9.78
N VAL A 133 -4.10 -9.56 -9.98
CA VAL A 133 -4.44 -8.14 -9.84
C VAL A 133 -4.21 -7.65 -8.40
N TYR A 134 -4.58 -8.44 -7.39
CA TYR A 134 -4.30 -8.11 -5.99
C TYR A 134 -2.82 -8.09 -5.67
N GLY A 135 -2.04 -9.03 -6.19
CA GLY A 135 -0.59 -9.06 -6.08
C GLY A 135 0.04 -7.80 -6.68
N LEU A 136 -0.36 -7.41 -7.90
CA LEU A 136 0.11 -6.20 -8.56
C LEU A 136 -0.24 -4.94 -7.76
N LEU A 137 -1.49 -4.81 -7.31
CA LEU A 137 -1.95 -3.68 -6.49
C LEU A 137 -1.10 -3.52 -5.22
N VAL A 138 -0.86 -4.62 -4.53
CA VAL A 138 -0.07 -4.65 -3.30
C VAL A 138 1.41 -4.35 -3.57
N VAL A 139 1.99 -4.91 -4.63
CA VAL A 139 3.39 -4.67 -5.00
C VAL A 139 3.63 -3.21 -5.41
N ILE A 140 2.73 -2.61 -6.18
CA ILE A 140 2.78 -1.18 -6.52
C ILE A 140 2.75 -0.37 -5.24
N THR A 141 1.70 -0.50 -4.44
CA THR A 141 1.56 0.30 -3.21
C THR A 141 2.76 0.12 -2.28
N TRP A 142 3.23 -1.12 -2.08
CA TRP A 142 4.37 -1.39 -1.22
C TRP A 142 5.67 -0.75 -1.73
N LEU A 143 6.06 -1.02 -2.97
CA LEU A 143 7.34 -0.55 -3.51
C LEU A 143 7.42 0.97 -3.65
N HIS A 144 6.29 1.65 -3.86
CA HIS A 144 6.28 3.11 -3.99
C HIS A 144 6.26 3.83 -2.63
N HIS A 145 6.00 3.11 -1.54
CA HIS A 145 6.01 3.64 -0.16
C HIS A 145 7.07 2.99 0.74
N THR A 146 7.87 2.06 0.20
CA THR A 146 8.94 1.38 0.94
C THR A 146 10.23 1.50 0.15
N HIS A 147 11.12 2.37 0.63
CA HIS A 147 12.48 2.53 0.11
C HIS A 147 13.34 3.27 1.14
N ARG A 148 14.66 3.01 1.17
CA ARG A 148 15.59 3.69 2.09
C ARG A 148 15.65 5.20 1.95
N SER A 149 15.36 5.72 0.75
CA SER A 149 15.32 7.16 0.48
C SER A 149 13.97 7.81 0.79
N LEU A 150 12.98 7.05 1.26
CA LEU A 150 11.67 7.59 1.63
C LEU A 150 11.60 7.82 3.14
N PRO A 151 11.47 9.08 3.58
CA PRO A 151 11.30 9.39 4.98
C PRO A 151 9.89 9.01 5.45
N HIS A 152 9.79 8.68 6.72
CA HIS A 152 8.54 8.61 7.46
C HIS A 152 8.58 9.65 8.57
N TYR A 153 7.42 10.15 8.96
CA TYR A 153 7.33 11.26 9.89
C TYR A 153 6.43 10.91 11.06
N ASP A 154 6.83 11.29 12.27
CA ASP A 154 5.86 11.40 13.36
C ASP A 154 5.12 12.74 13.32
N SER A 155 4.10 12.86 14.17
CA SER A 155 3.27 14.06 14.30
C SER A 155 4.01 15.40 14.51
N THR A 156 5.29 15.40 14.91
CA THR A 156 6.04 16.64 15.11
C THR A 156 6.60 17.22 13.81
N GLU A 157 6.87 16.38 12.82
CA GLU A 157 7.49 16.76 11.54
C GLU A 157 6.57 16.54 10.33
N TRP A 158 5.50 15.76 10.51
CA TRP A 158 4.57 15.45 9.44
C TRP A 158 3.73 16.67 9.04
N ASN A 159 3.66 16.92 7.74
CA ASN A 159 2.64 17.73 7.12
C ASN A 159 2.23 17.10 5.78
N TRP A 160 1.12 17.55 5.22
CA TRP A 160 0.56 16.96 4.00
C TRP A 160 1.57 16.89 2.85
N LEU A 161 2.32 17.97 2.60
CA LEU A 161 3.25 18.01 1.46
C LEU A 161 4.43 17.06 1.64
N ARG A 162 5.02 17.03 2.83
CA ARG A 162 6.10 16.07 3.16
C ARG A 162 5.62 14.63 3.02
N GLY A 163 4.41 14.34 3.50
CA GLY A 163 3.79 13.04 3.34
C GLY A 163 3.55 12.67 1.87
N ALA A 164 2.94 13.58 1.10
CA ALA A 164 2.62 13.34 -0.31
C ALA A 164 3.88 13.11 -1.17
N LEU A 165 5.02 13.68 -0.77
CA LEU A 165 6.33 13.46 -1.39
C LEU A 165 7.09 12.25 -0.82
N ALA A 166 6.59 11.60 0.25
CA ALA A 166 7.15 10.35 0.79
C ALA A 166 6.74 9.14 -0.08
N THR A 167 7.02 9.25 -1.37
CA THR A 167 6.76 8.25 -2.38
C THR A 167 7.72 8.41 -3.55
N MET A 168 7.70 7.48 -4.50
CA MET A 168 8.61 7.52 -5.65
C MET A 168 7.97 6.95 -6.90
N ASP A 169 8.43 7.41 -8.05
CA ASP A 169 8.10 6.81 -9.35
C ASP A 169 9.05 5.64 -9.64
N ARG A 170 8.56 4.62 -10.35
CA ARG A 170 9.32 3.44 -10.74
C ARG A 170 9.00 3.03 -12.17
N ASP A 171 10.03 2.59 -12.90
CA ASP A 171 9.85 2.06 -14.25
C ASP A 171 9.68 0.54 -14.23
N TYR A 172 8.47 0.07 -14.55
CA TYR A 172 8.12 -1.35 -14.67
C TYR A 172 8.12 -1.82 -16.14
N GLY A 173 8.65 -1.00 -17.06
CA GLY A 173 8.70 -1.28 -18.49
C GLY A 173 7.31 -1.33 -19.11
N ALA A 174 7.01 -2.41 -19.85
CA ALA A 174 5.72 -2.58 -20.50
C ALA A 174 4.53 -2.56 -19.51
N LEU A 175 4.77 -2.90 -18.23
CA LEU A 175 3.73 -2.85 -17.21
C LEU A 175 3.31 -1.42 -16.86
N ASN A 176 4.11 -0.38 -17.14
CA ASN A 176 3.68 1.01 -16.94
C ASN A 176 2.40 1.26 -17.74
N THR A 177 2.38 0.92 -19.03
CA THR A 177 1.20 1.10 -19.87
C THR A 177 0.02 0.23 -19.43
N VAL A 178 0.26 -1.03 -19.08
CA VAL A 178 -0.78 -1.96 -18.59
C VAL A 178 -1.41 -1.45 -17.29
N LEU A 179 -0.61 -0.79 -16.44
CA LEU A 179 -1.02 -0.24 -15.15
C LEU A 179 -1.37 1.25 -15.24
N HIS A 180 -1.67 1.76 -16.43
CA HIS A 180 -2.10 3.14 -16.64
C HIS A 180 -1.13 4.20 -16.12
N HIS A 181 0.16 3.91 -16.22
CA HIS A 181 1.27 4.75 -15.79
C HIS A 181 1.27 5.12 -14.29
N VAL A 182 0.49 4.40 -13.46
CA VAL A 182 0.52 4.65 -12.01
C VAL A 182 1.90 4.39 -11.41
N THR A 183 2.70 3.54 -12.04
CA THR A 183 4.04 3.17 -11.56
C THR A 183 5.06 4.28 -11.80
N ASP A 184 5.05 4.90 -12.97
CA ASP A 184 5.98 5.96 -13.38
C ASP A 184 5.42 7.38 -13.20
N THR A 185 4.28 7.51 -12.51
CA THR A 185 3.64 8.81 -12.19
C THR A 185 3.01 8.85 -10.79
N HIS A 186 3.42 7.96 -9.90
CA HIS A 186 2.87 7.82 -8.56
C HIS A 186 3.08 9.07 -7.67
N VAL A 187 4.18 9.81 -7.85
CA VAL A 187 4.41 11.10 -7.18
C VAL A 187 3.32 12.11 -7.57
N ALA A 188 3.02 12.23 -8.87
CA ALA A 188 1.94 13.10 -9.35
C ALA A 188 0.57 12.63 -8.86
N HIS A 189 0.35 11.31 -8.81
CA HIS A 189 -0.86 10.71 -8.24
C HIS A 189 -1.07 11.09 -6.76
N HIS A 190 0.00 11.13 -5.95
CA HIS A 190 -0.09 11.56 -4.55
C HIS A 190 -0.32 13.06 -4.37
N LEU A 191 0.35 13.89 -5.17
CA LEU A 191 0.16 15.35 -5.12
C LEU A 191 -1.23 15.76 -5.63
N PHE A 192 -1.78 15.03 -6.61
CA PHE A 192 -3.03 15.36 -7.27
C PHE A 192 -3.98 14.16 -7.29
N VAL A 193 -4.44 13.68 -6.14
CA VAL A 193 -5.23 12.43 -5.98
C VAL A 193 -6.48 12.30 -6.88
N THR A 194 -7.01 13.42 -7.38
CA THR A 194 -8.18 13.45 -8.28
C THR A 194 -7.81 13.57 -9.77
N ILE A 195 -6.52 13.62 -10.10
CA ILE A 195 -6.05 13.73 -11.47
C ILE A 195 -6.47 12.48 -12.27
N PRO A 196 -6.91 12.62 -13.52
CA PRO A 196 -7.13 11.46 -14.37
C PRO A 196 -5.78 10.85 -14.76
N HIS A 197 -5.68 9.51 -14.74
CA HIS A 197 -4.46 8.79 -15.11
C HIS A 197 -3.91 9.17 -16.50
N TYR A 198 -4.76 9.59 -17.44
CA TYR A 198 -4.30 10.02 -18.76
C TYR A 198 -3.61 11.39 -18.80
N HIS A 199 -3.65 12.16 -17.70
CA HIS A 199 -2.89 13.41 -17.53
C HIS A 199 -1.69 13.29 -16.59
N THR A 200 -1.50 12.15 -15.91
CA THR A 200 -0.44 12.03 -14.90
C THR A 200 0.95 12.13 -15.52
N LEU A 201 1.15 11.61 -16.73
CA LEU A 201 2.42 11.75 -17.45
C LEU A 201 2.77 13.21 -17.78
N GLU A 202 1.78 14.01 -18.17
CA GLU A 202 1.94 15.43 -18.42
C GLU A 202 2.28 16.17 -17.12
N ALA A 203 1.54 15.88 -16.05
CA ALA A 203 1.78 16.45 -14.73
C ALA A 203 3.17 16.08 -14.19
N THR A 204 3.59 14.82 -14.27
CA THR A 204 4.92 14.36 -13.84
C THR A 204 6.04 15.12 -14.55
N LYS A 205 5.94 15.29 -15.88
CA LYS A 205 6.91 16.09 -16.65
C LYS A 205 6.97 17.54 -16.18
N ALA A 206 5.82 18.12 -15.83
CA ALA A 206 5.73 19.50 -15.38
C ALA A 206 6.29 19.69 -13.96
N ILE A 207 6.02 18.77 -13.01
CA ILE A 207 6.44 18.93 -11.60
C ILE A 207 7.88 18.53 -11.34
N LYS A 208 8.44 17.58 -12.10
CA LYS A 208 9.78 17.02 -11.85
C LYS A 208 10.87 18.10 -11.76
N PRO A 209 10.93 19.12 -12.64
CA PRO A 209 11.90 20.21 -12.52
C PRO A 209 11.73 21.08 -11.26
N PHE A 210 10.50 21.25 -10.77
CA PHE A 210 10.22 22.05 -9.57
C PHE A 210 10.56 21.28 -8.29
N LEU A 211 10.33 19.97 -8.27
CA LEU A 211 10.61 19.12 -7.12
C LEU A 211 12.11 18.89 -6.93
N GLY A 212 12.90 18.88 -8.01
CA GLY A 212 14.36 18.72 -7.94
C GLY A 212 14.75 17.49 -7.11
N ASP A 213 15.55 17.69 -6.07
CA ASP A 213 16.04 16.63 -5.17
C ASP A 213 14.93 15.94 -4.35
N TYR A 214 13.75 16.56 -4.23
CA TYR A 214 12.60 15.95 -3.57
C TYR A 214 11.86 14.94 -4.45
N TYR A 215 12.11 14.92 -5.76
CA TYR A 215 11.54 13.92 -6.66
C TYR A 215 12.35 12.62 -6.58
N GLN A 216 11.71 11.55 -6.11
CA GLN A 216 12.33 10.24 -5.98
C GLN A 216 11.94 9.32 -7.14
N PHE A 217 12.93 8.64 -7.70
CA PHE A 217 12.75 7.68 -8.80
C PHE A 217 13.69 6.48 -8.64
N ASP A 218 13.19 5.29 -8.94
CA ASP A 218 13.98 4.05 -8.94
C ASP A 218 13.63 3.16 -10.14
N ASP A 219 14.61 2.93 -11.01
CA ASP A 219 14.51 2.08 -12.20
C ASP A 219 14.94 0.62 -11.95
N THR A 220 15.17 0.25 -10.70
CA THR A 220 15.54 -1.12 -10.35
C THR A 220 14.44 -2.10 -10.79
N PRO A 221 14.77 -3.17 -11.54
CA PRO A 221 13.78 -4.16 -11.97
C PRO A 221 12.95 -4.71 -10.82
N ILE A 222 11.64 -4.85 -11.02
CA ILE A 222 10.63 -5.13 -9.97
C ILE A 222 11.07 -6.23 -9.01
N ILE A 223 11.50 -7.39 -9.51
CA ILE A 223 11.89 -8.53 -8.67
C ILE A 223 13.12 -8.21 -7.80
N LYS A 224 14.09 -7.48 -8.37
CA LYS A 224 15.30 -7.03 -7.64
C LYS A 224 14.92 -5.98 -6.59
N ALA A 225 14.04 -5.04 -6.93
CA ALA A 225 13.52 -4.05 -6.00
C ALA A 225 12.77 -4.72 -4.84
N MET A 226 11.87 -5.67 -5.11
CA MET A 226 11.15 -6.43 -4.09
C MET A 226 12.11 -7.15 -3.12
N TRP A 227 13.17 -7.77 -3.65
CA TRP A 227 14.15 -8.43 -2.80
C TRP A 227 14.97 -7.43 -1.97
N ARG A 228 15.35 -6.30 -2.57
CA ARG A 228 16.07 -5.21 -1.88
C ARG A 228 15.21 -4.65 -0.75
N GLU A 229 13.98 -4.22 -1.01
CA GLU A 229 13.10 -3.62 0.01
C GLU A 229 12.77 -4.62 1.13
N ALA A 230 12.53 -5.89 0.82
CA ALA A 230 12.32 -6.91 1.84
C ALA A 230 13.57 -7.17 2.72
N THR A 231 14.75 -6.82 2.22
CA THR A 231 16.04 -6.97 2.90
C THR A 231 16.42 -5.73 3.69
N GLU A 232 16.20 -4.55 3.10
CA GLU A 232 16.76 -3.28 3.57
C GLU A 232 15.78 -2.44 4.38
N CYS A 233 14.48 -2.63 4.18
CA CYS A 233 13.39 -1.84 4.75
C CYS A 233 12.57 -2.67 5.74
N PHE A 234 13.24 -3.16 6.80
CA PHE A 234 12.62 -4.06 7.75
C PHE A 234 11.87 -3.32 8.88
N PHE A 235 12.45 -2.22 9.35
CA PHE A 235 11.88 -1.34 10.37
C PHE A 235 12.34 0.09 10.09
N VAL A 236 11.75 1.05 10.78
CA VAL A 236 12.22 2.45 10.79
C VAL A 236 12.84 2.83 12.12
N GLU A 237 13.84 3.70 12.06
CA GLU A 237 14.51 4.34 13.20
C GLU A 237 14.53 5.86 12.98
N ALA A 238 14.58 6.61 14.09
CA ALA A 238 14.71 8.05 14.02
C ALA A 238 16.06 8.43 13.38
N ASP A 239 16.10 9.54 12.67
CA ASP A 239 17.32 10.05 12.07
C ASP A 239 18.41 10.29 13.13
N GLU A 240 19.63 9.80 12.86
CA GLU A 240 20.79 9.89 13.75
C GLU A 240 21.71 11.07 13.40
N GLY A 241 21.34 11.90 12.42
CA GLY A 241 22.12 13.06 11.96
C GLY A 241 22.39 14.14 13.03
N GLU A 242 23.38 15.01 12.75
CA GLU A 242 23.80 16.11 13.65
C GLU A 242 22.65 17.09 13.95
N ASP A 243 21.80 17.35 12.96
CA ASP A 243 20.48 17.95 13.15
C ASP A 243 19.45 16.85 13.42
N LYS A 244 19.28 16.50 14.70
CA LYS A 244 18.22 15.59 15.18
C LYS A 244 16.84 16.19 14.89
N SER A 245 16.37 16.08 13.64
CA SER A 245 14.97 16.37 13.33
C SER A 245 14.12 15.39 14.13
N LYS A 246 13.40 15.91 15.13
CA LYS A 246 12.83 15.10 16.23
C LYS A 246 11.66 14.21 15.81
N GLY A 247 11.39 14.09 14.52
CA GLY A 247 10.29 13.30 13.99
C GLY A 247 10.50 12.73 12.60
N VAL A 248 11.72 12.69 12.06
CA VAL A 248 12.01 12.02 10.78
C VAL A 248 12.59 10.63 11.04
N TYR A 249 12.09 9.64 10.30
CA TYR A 249 12.44 8.24 10.44
C TYR A 249 12.81 7.64 9.08
N TRP A 250 13.81 6.78 9.09
CA TRP A 250 14.35 6.15 7.89
C TRP A 250 14.35 4.63 8.04
N PHE A 251 14.20 3.94 6.91
CA PHE A 251 14.26 2.49 6.89
C PHE A 251 15.67 1.96 7.18
N ASN A 252 15.73 0.92 8.01
CA ASN A 252 16.95 0.22 8.37
C ASN A 252 16.67 -1.30 8.53
N ASN A 253 17.74 -2.08 8.57
CA ASN A 253 17.70 -3.54 8.71
C ASN A 253 18.72 -4.09 9.71
N LYS A 254 19.56 -3.25 10.33
CA LYS A 254 20.56 -3.65 11.32
C LYS A 254 19.89 -3.90 12.68
N MET A 255 19.75 -5.18 13.04
CA MET A 255 19.13 -5.60 14.31
C MET A 255 19.99 -5.23 15.52
#